data_AF-A0A925WZ52-F1
#
_entry.id   AF-A0A925WZ52-F1
#
_cell.length_a   1.000
_cell.length_b   1.000
_cell.length_c   1.000
_cell.angle_alpha   90.00
_cell.angle_beta   90.00
_cell.angle_gamma   90.00
#
_symmetry.space_group_name_H-M   'P 1'
#
loop_
_entity.id
_entity.type
_entity.pdbx_description
1 polymer ?
#
loop_
_entity_poly.entity_id
_entity_poly.type
_entity_poly.pdbx_seq_one_letter_code
_entity_poly.pdbx_strand_id
1 'polypeptide(L)'
;MGMTPTDLPGLVREMLACEGAEAQDPRSMMMAAERVFEKLRAYLSQRVGRDGFRTILVRALNLAKSRFPYLGAVRVEADGTLEGLSEAGLGDRQEPGNETGPEEAAEGAIDLISHFVGLLVAFIGGDLTLRILRTIWSTLPSNDEAGNASHPGEMPGREQEAT
;
A
#
# COMPACT_ATOMS: atom_id res chain seq x y z
N MET A 1 12.34 11.40 -12.07
CA MET A 1 12.88 10.50 -11.02
C MET A 1 11.88 9.35 -10.87
N GLY A 2 12.30 8.11 -11.08
CA GLY A 2 11.43 6.95 -10.90
C GLY A 2 11.11 6.73 -9.42
N MET A 3 9.91 6.21 -9.14
CA MET A 3 9.49 5.77 -7.79
C MET A 3 10.56 4.89 -7.15
N THR A 4 11.02 5.24 -5.95
CA THR A 4 12.01 4.44 -5.23
C THR A 4 11.30 3.41 -4.34
N PRO A 5 11.95 2.28 -4.01
CA PRO A 5 11.36 1.25 -3.13
C PRO A 5 10.94 1.78 -1.76
N THR A 6 11.60 2.84 -1.30
CA THR A 6 11.35 3.49 -0.01
C THR A 6 10.07 4.34 -0.01
N ASP A 7 9.57 4.76 -1.18
CA ASP A 7 8.35 5.56 -1.30
C ASP A 7 7.07 4.70 -1.26
N LEU A 8 7.19 3.38 -1.49
CA LEU A 8 6.04 2.47 -1.59
C LEU A 8 5.19 2.42 -0.32
N PRO A 9 5.75 2.26 0.90
CA PRO A 9 4.94 2.16 2.11
C PRO A 9 4.13 3.44 2.41
N GLY A 10 4.68 4.61 2.08
CA GLY A 10 3.97 5.89 2.24
C GLY A 10 2.77 5.98 1.29
N LEU A 11 2.99 5.66 0.01
CA LEU A 11 1.94 5.65 -0.99
C LEU A 11 0.82 4.64 -0.67
N VAL A 12 1.18 3.46 -0.20
CA VAL A 12 0.22 2.42 0.15
C VAL A 12 -0.63 2.82 1.36
N ARG A 13 -0.06 3.51 2.35
CA ARG A 13 -0.84 4.08 3.45
C ARG A 13 -1.89 5.07 2.96
N GLU A 14 -1.56 5.92 1.98
CA GLU A 14 -2.53 6.83 1.36
C GLU A 14 -3.63 6.08 0.61
N MET A 15 -3.31 5.00 -0.10
CA MET A 15 -4.30 4.14 -0.76
C MET A 15 -5.26 3.51 0.26
N LEU A 16 -4.73 2.99 1.35
CA LEU A 16 -5.52 2.40 2.44
C LEU A 16 -6.42 3.44 3.11
N ALA A 17 -5.90 4.65 3.39
CA ALA A 17 -6.69 5.75 3.94
C ALA A 17 -7.84 6.16 3.01
N CYS A 18 -7.62 6.18 1.68
CA CYS A 18 -8.68 6.45 0.71
C CYS A 18 -9.80 5.40 0.73
N GLU A 19 -9.49 4.15 1.09
CA GLU A 19 -10.48 3.07 1.24
C GLU A 19 -11.08 2.97 2.65
N GLY A 20 -10.81 3.95 3.51
CA GLY A 20 -11.39 4.06 4.85
C GLY A 20 -10.68 3.21 5.91
N ALA A 21 -9.40 2.87 5.71
CA ALA A 21 -8.62 2.18 6.74
C ALA A 21 -8.55 3.01 8.04
N GLU A 22 -8.97 2.40 9.13
CA GLU A 22 -8.82 2.96 10.48
C GLU A 22 -7.60 2.34 11.15
N ALA A 23 -6.62 3.16 11.53
CA ALA A 23 -5.33 2.69 12.05
C ALA A 23 -5.42 1.84 13.32
N GLN A 24 -6.54 1.92 14.06
CA GLN A 24 -6.76 1.20 15.32
C GLN A 24 -7.68 -0.03 15.16
N ASP A 25 -8.20 -0.30 13.96
CA ASP A 25 -9.08 -1.44 13.71
C ASP A 25 -8.46 -2.38 12.65
N PRO A 26 -7.93 -3.54 13.07
CA PRO A 26 -7.38 -4.55 12.16
C PRO A 26 -8.36 -4.97 11.05
N ARG A 27 -9.65 -5.06 11.36
CA ARG A 27 -10.68 -5.47 10.39
C ARG A 27 -10.90 -4.39 9.36
N SER A 28 -11.01 -3.13 9.81
CA SER A 28 -11.10 -1.97 8.91
C SER A 28 -9.90 -1.92 7.97
N MET A 29 -8.69 -2.14 8.50
CA MET A 29 -7.45 -2.21 7.72
C MET A 29 -7.49 -3.30 6.63
N MET A 30 -7.88 -4.53 6.98
CA MET A 30 -7.96 -5.64 6.02
C MET A 30 -9.05 -5.42 4.96
N MET A 31 -10.21 -4.89 5.35
CA MET A 31 -11.29 -4.53 4.42
C MET A 31 -10.86 -3.42 3.45
N ALA A 32 -10.07 -2.44 3.91
CA ALA A 32 -9.50 -1.42 3.05
C ALA A 32 -8.50 -2.02 2.05
N ALA A 33 -7.65 -2.95 2.49
CA ALA A 33 -6.72 -3.65 1.62
C ALA A 33 -7.45 -4.47 0.54
N GLU A 34 -8.55 -5.14 0.89
CA GLU A 34 -9.38 -5.88 -0.06
C GLU A 34 -9.95 -4.95 -1.14
N ARG A 35 -10.52 -3.80 -0.74
CA ARG A 35 -11.03 -2.77 -1.68
C ARG A 35 -9.94 -2.22 -2.60
N VAL A 36 -8.73 -2.03 -2.09
CA VAL A 36 -7.57 -1.66 -2.91
C VAL A 36 -7.35 -2.69 -4.01
N PHE A 37 -7.33 -3.98 -3.67
CA PHE A 37 -7.14 -5.04 -4.65
C PHE A 37 -8.31 -5.19 -5.61
N GLU A 38 -9.55 -4.98 -5.17
CA GLU A 38 -10.72 -4.97 -6.05
C GLU A 38 -10.62 -3.86 -7.11
N LYS A 39 -10.23 -2.64 -6.72
CA LYS A 39 -10.04 -1.52 -7.64
C LYS A 39 -8.88 -1.76 -8.61
N LEU A 40 -7.75 -2.26 -8.10
CA LEU A 40 -6.62 -2.66 -8.94
C LEU A 40 -7.02 -3.74 -9.94
N ARG A 41 -7.76 -4.76 -9.50
CA ARG A 41 -8.26 -5.84 -10.35
C ARG A 41 -9.16 -5.31 -11.45
N ALA A 42 -10.12 -4.45 -11.11
CA ALA A 42 -11.07 -3.89 -12.07
C ALA A 42 -10.35 -3.13 -13.20
N TYR A 43 -9.31 -2.37 -12.87
CA TYR A 43 -8.54 -1.60 -13.84
C TYR A 43 -7.51 -2.46 -14.61
N LEU A 44 -6.70 -3.23 -13.88
CA LEU A 44 -5.58 -3.99 -14.47
C LEU A 44 -6.05 -5.21 -15.25
N SER A 45 -7.14 -5.87 -14.86
CA SER A 45 -7.65 -7.02 -15.62
C SER A 45 -8.12 -6.63 -17.02
N GLN A 46 -8.58 -5.38 -17.21
CA GLN A 46 -8.96 -4.85 -18.52
C GLN A 46 -7.73 -4.51 -19.39
N ARG A 47 -6.59 -4.17 -18.76
CA ARG A 47 -5.39 -3.67 -19.46
C ARG A 47 -4.33 -4.76 -19.71
N VAL A 48 -4.10 -5.61 -18.71
CA VAL A 48 -3.04 -6.63 -18.69
C VAL A 48 -3.64 -8.05 -18.79
N GLY A 49 -4.96 -8.17 -18.64
CA GLY A 49 -5.65 -9.45 -18.58
C GLY A 49 -5.74 -10.01 -17.17
N ARG A 50 -6.76 -10.84 -16.94
CA ARG A 50 -7.06 -11.46 -15.64
C ARG A 50 -5.91 -12.33 -15.13
N ASP A 51 -5.33 -13.16 -15.98
CA ASP A 51 -4.25 -14.09 -15.60
C ASP A 51 -2.96 -13.34 -15.24
N GLY A 52 -2.69 -12.22 -15.92
CA GLY A 52 -1.56 -11.35 -15.61
C GLY A 52 -1.69 -10.74 -14.22
N PHE A 53 -2.85 -10.14 -13.92
CA PHE A 53 -3.16 -9.60 -12.59
C PHE A 53 -3.03 -10.68 -11.50
N ARG A 54 -3.68 -11.82 -11.71
CA ARG A 54 -3.67 -12.94 -10.76
C ARG A 54 -2.26 -13.46 -10.49
N THR A 55 -1.43 -13.60 -11.53
CA THR A 55 -0.05 -14.08 -11.39
C THR A 55 0.79 -13.15 -10.50
N ILE A 56 0.66 -11.85 -10.69
CA ILE A 56 1.34 -10.84 -9.87
C ILE A 56 0.83 -10.90 -8.43
N LEU A 57 -0.49 -10.99 -8.25
CA LEU A 57 -1.11 -11.05 -6.94
C LEU A 57 -0.72 -12.29 -6.14
N VAL A 58 -0.70 -13.48 -6.77
CA VAL A 58 -0.22 -14.72 -6.13
C VAL A 58 1.23 -14.58 -5.67
N ARG A 59 2.09 -13.96 -6.50
CA ARG A 59 3.48 -13.73 -6.14
C ARG A 59 3.62 -12.75 -4.96
N ALA A 60 2.91 -11.63 -4.99
CA ALA A 60 2.90 -10.66 -3.91
C ALA A 60 2.43 -11.28 -2.59
N LEU A 61 1.35 -12.07 -2.64
CA LEU A 61 0.81 -12.75 -1.47
C LEU A 61 1.80 -13.76 -0.88
N ASN A 62 2.49 -14.54 -1.72
CA ASN A 62 3.51 -15.47 -1.23
C ASN A 62 4.69 -14.76 -0.55
N LEU A 63 5.09 -13.59 -1.04
CA LEU A 63 6.13 -12.79 -0.40
C LEU A 63 5.67 -12.26 0.96
N ALA A 64 4.46 -11.68 1.02
CA ALA A 64 3.90 -11.17 2.28
C ALA A 64 3.71 -12.29 3.33
N LYS A 65 3.23 -13.48 2.92
CA LYS A 65 3.08 -14.66 3.79
C LYS A 65 4.38 -15.10 4.46
N SER A 66 5.53 -14.86 3.82
CA SER A 66 6.83 -15.21 4.40
C SER A 66 7.17 -14.38 5.64
N ARG A 67 6.63 -13.16 5.73
CA ARG A 67 6.84 -12.22 6.84
C ARG A 67 5.67 -12.16 7.81
N PHE A 68 4.45 -12.40 7.31
CA PHE A 68 3.20 -12.31 8.07
C PHE A 68 2.42 -13.63 7.97
N PRO A 69 2.68 -14.61 8.86
CA PRO A 69 2.09 -15.94 8.77
C PRO A 69 0.56 -15.96 8.85
N TYR A 70 -0.07 -14.98 9.50
CA TYR A 70 -1.52 -14.87 9.61
C TYR A 70 -2.21 -14.66 8.25
N LEU A 71 -1.48 -14.15 7.24
CA LEU A 71 -1.98 -14.08 5.86
C LEU A 71 -2.07 -15.46 5.19
N GLY A 72 -1.55 -16.53 5.83
CA GLY A 72 -1.53 -17.90 5.31
C GLY A 72 -2.90 -18.41 4.86
N ALA A 73 -3.97 -18.00 5.56
CA ALA A 73 -5.35 -18.37 5.26
C ALA A 73 -5.90 -17.69 3.98
N VAL A 74 -5.32 -16.57 3.55
CA VAL A 74 -5.76 -15.80 2.38
C VAL A 74 -5.47 -16.56 1.09
N ARG A 75 -6.43 -16.59 0.16
CA ARG A 75 -6.31 -17.26 -1.14
C ARG A 75 -6.60 -16.31 -2.29
N VAL A 76 -5.93 -16.53 -3.41
CA VAL A 76 -6.21 -15.80 -4.65
C VAL A 76 -7.07 -16.68 -5.54
N GLU A 77 -8.30 -16.25 -5.79
CA GLU A 77 -9.26 -17.00 -6.58
C GLU A 77 -8.93 -16.95 -8.07
N ALA A 78 -9.59 -17.82 -8.86
CA ALA A 78 -9.39 -17.91 -10.31
C ALA A 78 -9.76 -16.60 -11.02
N ASP A 79 -10.66 -15.82 -10.43
CA ASP A 79 -11.11 -14.56 -10.99
C ASP A 79 -10.20 -13.38 -10.57
N GLY A 80 -9.34 -13.59 -9.56
CA GLY A 80 -8.41 -12.60 -9.00
C GLY A 80 -8.89 -11.93 -7.71
N THR A 81 -9.99 -12.35 -7.07
CA THR A 81 -10.32 -11.89 -5.69
C THR A 81 -9.37 -12.48 -4.65
N LEU A 82 -9.33 -11.82 -3.49
CA LEU A 82 -8.67 -12.34 -2.28
C LEU A 82 -9.73 -12.87 -1.33
N GLU A 83 -9.85 -14.20 -1.25
CA GLU A 83 -10.71 -14.85 -0.27
C GLU A 83 -10.04 -14.86 1.11
N GLY A 84 -10.78 -14.45 2.14
CA GLY A 84 -10.36 -14.50 3.54
C GLY A 84 -9.40 -13.40 3.98
N LEU A 85 -9.19 -12.36 3.15
CA LEU A 85 -8.34 -11.22 3.54
C LEU A 85 -8.98 -10.40 4.66
N SER A 86 -10.27 -10.07 4.57
CA SER A 86 -10.96 -9.26 5.59
C SER A 86 -10.97 -9.90 6.98
N GLU A 87 -10.86 -11.22 7.03
CA GLU A 87 -10.85 -12.02 8.25
C GLU A 87 -9.43 -12.42 8.68
N ALA A 88 -8.41 -12.14 7.87
CA ALA A 88 -7.04 -12.51 8.17
C ALA A 88 -6.56 -11.79 9.44
N GLY A 89 -6.00 -12.55 10.37
CA GLY A 89 -5.49 -12.01 11.63
C GLY A 89 -6.55 -11.64 12.66
N LEU A 90 -7.85 -11.85 12.41
CA LEU A 90 -8.88 -11.60 13.44
C LEU A 90 -8.93 -12.66 14.57
N GLY A 91 -7.99 -13.60 14.56
CA GLY A 91 -7.99 -14.76 15.46
C GLY A 91 -9.09 -15.76 15.13
N ASP A 92 -8.91 -17.00 15.59
CA ASP A 92 -10.01 -17.97 15.56
C ASP A 92 -10.93 -17.71 16.75
N ARG A 93 -12.25 -17.80 16.55
CA ARG A 93 -13.22 -17.58 17.64
C ARG A 93 -13.04 -18.59 18.78
N GLN A 94 -12.37 -19.71 18.52
CA GLN A 94 -12.12 -20.78 19.48
C GLN A 94 -10.81 -20.61 20.25
N GLU A 95 -9.88 -19.74 19.81
CA GLU A 95 -8.57 -19.52 20.44
C GLU A 95 -8.35 -18.01 20.69
N PRO A 96 -8.98 -17.43 21.73
CA PRO A 96 -8.81 -16.02 22.08
C PRO A 96 -7.34 -15.73 22.45
N GLY A 97 -6.74 -14.71 21.82
CA GLY A 97 -5.35 -14.29 22.06
C GLY A 97 -4.37 -14.52 20.90
N ASN A 98 -4.82 -15.10 19.78
CA ASN A 98 -4.03 -15.18 18.52
C ASN A 98 -4.45 -14.12 17.49
N GLU A 99 -5.08 -13.04 17.95
CA GLU A 99 -5.49 -11.91 17.12
C GLU A 99 -4.31 -11.00 16.81
N THR A 100 -4.19 -10.64 15.53
CA THR A 100 -3.22 -9.69 15.01
C THR A 100 -3.60 -8.29 15.48
N GLY A 101 -2.65 -7.63 16.15
CA GLY A 101 -2.84 -6.24 16.59
C GLY A 101 -2.96 -5.26 15.41
N PRO A 102 -3.48 -4.04 15.65
CA PRO A 102 -3.69 -3.04 14.60
C PRO A 102 -2.41 -2.66 13.85
N GLU A 103 -1.27 -2.57 14.55
CA GLU A 103 0.02 -2.27 13.94
C GLU A 103 0.48 -3.40 12.99
N GLU A 104 0.44 -4.65 13.45
CA GLU A 104 0.84 -5.80 12.65
C GLU A 104 -0.10 -6.00 11.44
N ALA A 105 -1.41 -5.77 11.63
CA ALA A 105 -2.39 -5.77 10.54
C ALA A 105 -2.06 -4.69 9.49
N ALA A 106 -1.73 -3.47 9.93
CA ALA A 106 -1.30 -2.41 9.04
C ALA A 106 -0.02 -2.78 8.30
N GLU A 107 0.98 -3.33 9.00
CA GLU A 107 2.24 -3.75 8.38
C GLU A 107 2.03 -4.81 7.31
N GLY A 108 1.26 -5.87 7.58
CA GLY A 108 1.04 -6.92 6.58
C GLY A 108 0.19 -6.46 5.39
N ALA A 109 -0.80 -5.58 5.61
CA ALA A 109 -1.54 -4.96 4.50
C ALA A 109 -0.62 -4.08 3.64
N ILE A 110 0.18 -3.24 4.28
CA ILE A 110 1.13 -2.35 3.60
C ILE A 110 2.15 -3.18 2.82
N ASP A 111 2.72 -4.21 3.44
CA ASP A 111 3.74 -5.06 2.84
C ASP A 111 3.18 -5.87 1.65
N LEU A 112 1.97 -6.40 1.77
CA LEU A 112 1.29 -7.10 0.67
C LEU A 112 1.07 -6.20 -0.55
N ILE A 113 0.48 -5.01 -0.34
CA ILE A 113 0.23 -4.07 -1.44
C ILE A 113 1.56 -3.53 -1.98
N SER A 114 2.57 -3.28 -1.12
CA SER A 114 3.90 -2.84 -1.54
C SER A 114 4.58 -3.86 -2.44
N HIS A 115 4.49 -5.16 -2.11
CA HIS A 115 5.00 -6.21 -2.97
C HIS A 115 4.30 -6.24 -4.33
N PHE A 116 2.97 -6.08 -4.35
CA PHE A 116 2.22 -6.03 -5.59
C PHE A 116 2.61 -4.84 -6.46
N VAL A 117 2.67 -3.64 -5.89
CA VAL A 117 3.06 -2.42 -6.60
C VAL A 117 4.53 -2.51 -7.03
N GLY A 118 5.42 -3.02 -6.18
CA GLY A 118 6.83 -3.24 -6.50
C GLY A 118 7.04 -4.17 -7.70
N LEU A 119 6.24 -5.24 -7.80
CA LEU A 119 6.24 -6.12 -8.97
C LEU A 119 5.75 -5.39 -10.23
N LEU A 120 4.73 -4.54 -10.14
CA LEU A 120 4.32 -3.70 -11.27
C LEU A 120 5.46 -2.76 -11.70
N VAL A 121 6.10 -2.07 -10.76
CA VAL A 121 7.25 -1.20 -11.04
C VAL A 121 8.35 -1.98 -11.75
N ALA A 122 8.64 -3.21 -11.31
CA ALA A 122 9.65 -4.05 -11.93
C ALA A 122 9.29 -4.52 -13.36
N PHE A 123 8.01 -4.76 -13.66
CA PHE A 123 7.58 -5.26 -14.97
C PHE A 123 7.31 -4.17 -16.00
N ILE A 124 6.70 -3.06 -15.58
CA ILE A 124 6.21 -2.01 -16.51
C ILE A 124 6.81 -0.63 -16.23
N GLY A 125 7.63 -0.50 -15.18
CA GLY A 125 8.27 0.75 -14.79
C GLY A 125 7.49 1.58 -13.77
N GLY A 126 8.21 2.42 -13.03
CA GLY A 126 7.66 3.27 -11.97
C GLY A 126 6.68 4.33 -12.47
N ASP A 127 7.01 5.02 -13.56
CA ASP A 127 6.15 6.07 -14.13
C ASP A 127 4.79 5.54 -14.58
N LEU A 128 4.77 4.38 -15.25
CA LEU A 128 3.51 3.79 -15.70
C LEU A 128 2.69 3.26 -14.52
N THR A 129 3.34 2.65 -13.53
CA THR A 129 2.68 2.21 -12.30
C THR A 129 2.03 3.38 -11.58
N LEU A 130 2.74 4.49 -11.39
CA LEU A 130 2.19 5.70 -10.78
C LEU A 130 1.00 6.28 -11.56
N ARG A 131 1.08 6.32 -12.89
CA ARG A 131 -0.04 6.77 -13.73
C ARG A 131 -1.28 5.90 -13.54
N ILE A 132 -1.12 4.58 -13.45
CA ILE A 132 -2.23 3.66 -13.18
C ILE A 132 -2.83 3.94 -11.80
N LEU A 133 -2.00 4.01 -10.76
CA LEU A 133 -2.47 4.26 -9.39
C LEU A 133 -3.20 5.60 -9.28
N ARG A 134 -2.68 6.67 -9.89
CA ARG A 134 -3.36 7.98 -9.92
C ARG A 134 -4.64 7.99 -10.73
N THR A 135 -4.77 7.12 -11.73
CA THR A 135 -6.02 6.98 -12.49
C THR A 135 -7.12 6.37 -11.63
N ILE A 136 -6.75 5.50 -10.69
CA ILE A 136 -7.70 4.83 -9.77
C ILE A 136 -7.96 5.71 -8.53
N TRP A 137 -6.91 6.34 -8.00
CA TRP A 137 -6.94 7.23 -6.83
C TRP A 137 -6.39 8.60 -7.19
N SER A 138 -7.29 9.49 -7.64
CA SER A 138 -6.94 10.85 -8.07
C SER A 138 -6.36 11.74 -6.97
N THR A 139 -6.48 11.33 -5.71
CA THR A 139 -6.01 12.07 -4.52
C THR A 139 -4.54 11.80 -4.17
N LEU A 140 -3.88 10.81 -4.80
CA LEU A 140 -2.51 10.46 -4.45
C LEU A 140 -1.53 11.60 -4.81
N PRO A 141 -0.61 11.99 -3.91
CA PRO A 141 0.27 13.12 -4.13
C PRO A 141 1.14 12.94 -5.38
N SER A 142 1.39 14.06 -6.05
CA SER A 142 2.39 14.09 -7.12
C SER A 142 3.78 14.15 -6.50
N ASN A 143 4.71 13.36 -7.04
CA ASN A 143 6.11 13.26 -6.58
C ASN A 143 6.92 14.56 -6.83
N ASP A 144 6.24 15.69 -6.99
CA ASP A 144 6.79 17.03 -7.24
C ASP A 144 7.23 17.73 -5.93
N GLU A 145 6.72 17.31 -4.77
CA GLU A 145 6.82 18.07 -3.50
C GLU A 145 7.75 17.43 -2.45
N ALA A 146 8.83 16.75 -2.86
CA ALA A 146 9.85 16.26 -1.92
C ALA A 146 11.26 16.85 -2.15
N GLY A 147 11.38 17.81 -3.08
CA GLY A 147 12.66 18.34 -3.54
C GLY A 147 13.01 19.79 -3.14
N ASN A 148 12.12 20.53 -2.47
CA ASN A 148 12.38 21.94 -2.15
C ASN A 148 12.14 22.28 -0.67
N ALA A 149 12.92 21.66 0.21
CA ALA A 149 13.09 22.14 1.58
C ALA A 149 14.59 22.17 1.93
N SER A 150 15.34 23.01 1.23
CA SER A 150 16.69 23.39 1.64
C SER A 150 17.01 24.78 1.12
N HIS A 151 16.61 25.79 1.89
CA HIS A 151 17.41 27.00 2.19
C HIS A 151 16.84 27.61 3.48
N PRO A 152 17.35 27.21 4.67
CA PRO A 152 17.07 27.90 5.92
C PRO A 152 17.73 29.27 5.91
N GLY A 153 17.02 30.27 6.43
CA GLY A 153 17.32 31.69 6.26
C GLY A 153 18.66 32.15 6.82
N GLU A 154 19.41 32.86 5.99
CA GLU A 154 20.41 33.82 6.43
C GLU A 154 19.69 35.10 6.88
N MET A 155 19.78 35.36 8.19
CA MET A 155 19.31 36.58 8.84
C MET A 155 20.27 37.75 8.51
N PRO A 156 19.78 38.91 8.02
CA PRO A 156 20.62 40.09 7.96
C PRO A 156 20.83 40.66 9.37
N GLY A 157 22.09 40.73 9.78
CA GLY A 157 22.52 41.38 11.02
C GLY A 157 22.03 42.82 11.08
N ARG A 158 21.29 43.15 12.14
CA ARG A 158 21.01 44.53 12.54
C ARG A 158 21.92 44.87 13.72
N GLU A 159 23.08 45.44 13.41
CA GLU A 159 23.79 46.31 14.35
C GLU A 159 22.95 47.57 14.58
N GLN A 160 22.41 47.69 15.79
CA GLN A 160 22.00 48.96 16.36
C GLN A 160 23.08 49.32 17.38
N GLU A 161 23.86 50.37 17.11
CA GLU A 161 24.65 51.03 18.14
C GLU A 161 24.28 52.52 18.19
N ALA A 162 24.21 52.99 19.44
CA ALA A 162 23.61 54.20 19.94
C ALA A 162 24.32 55.50 19.52
N THR A 163 23.56 56.59 19.47
CA THR A 163 23.90 57.88 20.12
C THR A 163 22.61 58.66 20.36
#